data_AF-A0A2N7WHG0-F1
#
_entry.id   AF-A0A2N7WHG0-F1
#
_cell.length_a   1.000
_cell.length_b   1.000
_cell.length_c   1.000
_cell.angle_alpha   90.00
_cell.angle_beta   90.00
_cell.angle_gamma   90.00
#
_symmetry.space_group_name_H-M   'P 1'
#
loop_
_entity.id
_entity.type
_entity.pdbx_description
1 polymer ?
#
loop_
_entity_poly.entity_id
_entity_poly.type
_entity_poly.pdbx_seq_one_letter_code
_entity_poly.pdbx_strand_id
1 'polypeptide(L)'
;MNAITPLALLEPAPVSLRSSDGLGWNDFAATLLGIRAGAYRVPAMAQHRVNVHVGPPVRMNCVCDGRRYSRIQAHGDADVIPAG
;
A
#
# COMPACT_ATOMS: atom_id res chain seq x y z
N MET A 1 -18.59 -33.42 7.18
CA MET A 1 -18.43 -31.95 7.20
C MET A 1 -16.95 -31.67 7.43
N ASN A 2 -16.20 -31.40 6.36
CA ASN A 2 -14.78 -31.05 6.47
C ASN A 2 -14.68 -29.55 6.24
N ALA A 3 -14.50 -28.80 7.32
CA ALA A 3 -14.20 -27.39 7.24
C ALA A 3 -12.78 -27.23 6.70
N ILE A 4 -12.67 -26.91 5.41
CA ILE A 4 -11.43 -26.40 4.84
C ILE A 4 -11.27 -25.01 5.45
N THR A 5 -10.44 -24.88 6.48
CA THR A 5 -9.91 -23.59 6.89
C THR A 5 -9.27 -22.98 5.64
N PRO A 6 -9.73 -21.82 5.13
CA PRO A 6 -8.99 -21.18 4.07
C PRO A 6 -7.64 -20.85 4.67
N LEU A 7 -6.59 -21.44 4.11
CA LEU A 7 -5.22 -20.98 4.30
C LEU A 7 -5.33 -19.47 4.13
N ALA A 8 -5.15 -18.70 5.22
CA ALA A 8 -5.14 -17.25 5.14
C ALA A 8 -4.09 -16.95 4.08
N LEU A 9 -4.54 -16.56 2.88
CA LEU A 9 -3.66 -16.15 1.81
C LEU A 9 -2.87 -15.01 2.44
N LEU A 10 -1.61 -15.26 2.79
CA LEU A 10 -0.73 -14.22 3.27
C LEU A 10 -0.74 -13.18 2.16
N GLU A 11 -1.45 -12.07 2.38
CA GLU A 11 -1.41 -10.91 1.50
C GLU A 11 0.07 -10.65 1.25
N PRO A 12 0.54 -10.68 0.00
CA PRO A 12 1.96 -10.61 -0.28
C PRO A 12 2.48 -9.30 0.32
N ALA A 13 3.38 -9.35 1.31
CA ALA A 13 3.91 -8.13 1.90
C ALA A 13 4.68 -7.33 0.84
N PRO A 14 4.53 -6.00 0.78
CA PRO A 14 5.41 -5.15 -0.03
C PRO A 14 6.87 -5.34 0.40
N VAL A 15 7.80 -5.34 -0.55
CA VAL A 15 9.24 -5.45 -0.28
C VAL A 15 9.82 -4.04 -0.18
N SER A 16 10.53 -3.73 0.90
CA SER A 16 11.29 -2.47 0.99
C SER A 16 12.50 -2.51 0.07
N LEU A 17 12.52 -1.62 -0.93
CA LEU A 17 13.63 -1.47 -1.87
C LEU A 17 14.63 -0.42 -1.40
N ARG A 18 14.14 0.63 -0.73
CA ARG A 18 14.95 1.70 -0.14
C ARG A 18 14.16 2.36 0.99
N SER A 19 14.82 2.69 2.09
CA SER A 19 14.21 3.36 3.24
C SER A 19 15.00 4.60 3.65
N SER A 20 14.33 5.54 4.31
CA SER A 20 14.95 6.67 5.02
C SER A 20 15.49 6.28 6.40
N ASP A 21 15.25 5.04 6.85
CA ASP A 21 15.74 4.56 8.14
C ASP A 21 17.26 4.71 8.25
N GLY A 22 17.72 5.27 9.37
CA GLY A 22 19.14 5.54 9.60
C GLY A 22 19.71 6.75 8.85
N LEU A 23 18.91 7.50 8.08
CA LEU A 23 19.36 8.72 7.38
C LEU A 23 19.22 10.00 8.23
N GLY A 24 18.91 9.87 9.53
CA GLY A 24 18.77 11.00 10.45
C GLY A 24 17.49 11.83 10.25
N TRP A 25 16.49 11.29 9.56
CA TRP A 25 15.19 11.94 9.37
C TRP A 25 14.37 11.80 10.66
N ASN A 26 13.69 12.88 11.06
CA ASN A 26 12.81 12.93 12.23
C ASN A 26 11.40 13.34 11.77
N ASP A 27 10.38 12.79 12.42
CA ASP A 27 8.94 13.06 12.17
C ASP A 27 8.41 12.73 10.77
N PHE A 28 9.29 12.34 9.84
CA PHE A 28 8.98 11.96 8.47
C PHE A 28 9.82 10.75 8.07
N ALA A 29 9.19 9.81 7.38
CA ALA A 29 9.85 8.63 6.84
C ALA A 29 9.38 8.38 5.40
N ALA A 30 10.28 7.82 4.59
CA ALA A 30 9.99 7.43 3.23
C ALA A 30 10.53 6.03 2.96
N THR A 31 9.73 5.21 2.28
CA THR A 31 10.14 3.88 1.85
C THR A 31 9.67 3.65 0.42
N LEU A 32 10.59 3.31 -0.48
CA LEU A 32 10.25 2.81 -1.81
C LEU A 32 9.89 1.33 -1.70
N LEU A 33 8.66 0.99 -2.06
CA LEU A 33 8.14 -0.37 -1.95
C LEU A 33 8.03 -1.03 -3.32
N GLY A 34 8.56 -2.25 -3.44
CA GLY A 34 8.28 -3.18 -4.51
C GLY A 34 6.94 -3.87 -4.25
N ILE A 35 5.96 -3.59 -5.08
CA ILE A 35 4.59 -4.11 -4.98
C ILE A 35 4.34 -5.01 -6.19
N ARG A 36 3.88 -6.24 -5.96
CA ARG A 36 3.45 -7.17 -7.01
C ARG A 36 1.96 -6.98 -7.27
N ALA A 37 1.46 -7.49 -8.39
CA ALA A 37 0.01 -7.52 -8.60
C ALA A 37 -0.66 -8.35 -7.49
N GLY A 38 -1.73 -7.81 -6.89
CA GLY A 38 -2.43 -8.46 -5.79
C GLY A 38 -3.28 -7.48 -4.98
N ALA A 39 -3.98 -8.03 -3.98
CA ALA A 39 -4.61 -7.24 -2.94
C ALA A 39 -3.59 -6.94 -1.85
N TYR A 40 -3.70 -5.74 -1.27
CA TYR A 40 -2.90 -5.28 -0.16
C TYR A 40 -3.79 -4.56 0.83
N ARG A 41 -3.71 -4.95 2.11
CA ARG A 41 -4.34 -4.18 3.19
C ARG A 41 -3.39 -3.10 3.69
N VAL A 42 -3.86 -1.86 3.67
CA VAL A 42 -3.21 -0.76 4.40
C VAL A 42 -3.84 -0.69 5.79
N PRO A 43 -3.08 -0.91 6.87
CA PRO A 43 -3.60 -0.77 8.23
C PRO A 43 -3.79 0.70 8.60
N ALA A 44 -4.67 0.96 9.57
CA ALA A 44 -4.78 2.26 10.23
C ALA A 44 -3.42 2.68 10.81
N MET A 45 -3.13 3.97 10.77
CA MET A 45 -1.81 4.50 11.14
C MET A 45 -1.93 5.87 11.81
N ALA A 46 -0.98 6.16 12.71
CA ALA A 46 -0.96 7.42 13.46
C ALA A 46 -0.54 8.64 12.60
N GLN A 47 0.20 8.40 11.52
CA GLN A 47 0.69 9.43 10.60
C GLN A 47 -0.02 9.34 9.26
N HIS A 48 -0.23 10.49 8.60
CA HIS A 48 -0.72 10.50 7.23
C HIS A 48 0.33 9.88 6.31
N ARG A 49 -0.13 9.16 5.30
CA ARG A 49 0.76 8.58 4.28
C ARG A 49 0.42 9.14 2.91
N VAL A 50 1.44 9.67 2.25
CA VAL A 50 1.38 10.04 0.83
C VAL A 50 2.03 8.91 0.04
N ASN A 51 1.26 8.28 -0.83
CA ASN A 51 1.77 7.29 -1.78
C ASN A 51 1.97 7.94 -3.13
N VAL A 52 3.08 7.65 -3.79
CA VAL A 52 3.35 8.06 -5.16
C VAL A 52 3.64 6.82 -6.00
N HIS A 53 2.94 6.65 -7.12
CA HIS A 53 3.16 5.51 -8.00
C HIS A 53 4.44 5.68 -8.81
N VAL A 54 5.26 4.63 -8.85
CA VAL A 54 6.52 4.61 -9.59
C VAL A 54 6.51 3.41 -10.53
N GLY A 55 6.22 3.66 -11.81
CA GLY A 55 6.35 2.65 -12.86
C GLY A 55 5.29 2.78 -13.95
N PRO A 56 5.14 1.76 -14.81
CA PRO A 56 4.09 1.73 -15.82
C PRO A 56 2.68 1.89 -15.21
N PRO A 57 1.71 2.43 -15.95
CA PRO A 57 0.35 2.58 -15.45
C PRO A 57 -0.26 1.24 -15.02
N VAL A 58 -0.92 1.23 -13.86
CA VAL A 58 -1.61 0.04 -13.33
C VAL A 58 -3.09 0.34 -13.08
N ARG A 59 -3.94 -0.69 -13.19
CA ARG A 59 -5.32 -0.60 -12.73
C ARG A 59 -5.35 -0.82 -11.23
N MET A 60 -5.74 0.21 -10.48
CA MET A 60 -5.87 0.18 -9.03
C MET A 60 -7.34 0.06 -8.65
N ASN A 61 -7.63 -0.87 -7.74
CA ASN A 61 -8.94 -1.02 -7.11
C ASN A 61 -8.76 -0.93 -5.59
N CYS A 62 -9.43 0.04 -4.96
CA CYS A 62 -9.36 0.27 -3.52
C CYS A 62 -10.74 0.14 -2.89
N VAL A 63 -10.75 -0.29 -1.62
CA VAL A 63 -11.92 -0.22 -0.75
C VAL A 63 -11.54 0.61 0.46
N CYS A 64 -12.15 1.79 0.60
CA CYS A 64 -11.96 2.69 1.74
C CYS A 64 -13.33 2.89 2.39
N ASP A 65 -13.45 2.62 3.69
CA ASP A 65 -14.71 2.73 4.45
C ASP A 65 -15.91 2.03 3.77
N GLY A 66 -15.65 0.84 3.20
CA GLY A 66 -16.65 0.05 2.44
C GLY A 66 -16.97 0.59 1.04
N ARG A 67 -16.46 1.77 0.66
CA ARG A 67 -16.64 2.35 -0.67
C ARG A 67 -15.55 1.88 -1.63
N ARG A 68 -15.97 1.42 -2.81
CA ARG A 68 -15.08 0.96 -3.88
C ARG A 68 -14.66 2.12 -4.79
N TYR A 69 -13.38 2.16 -5.12
CA TYR A 69 -12.77 3.08 -6.07
C TYR A 69 -11.97 2.29 -7.10
N SER A 70 -12.11 2.62 -8.39
CA SER A 70 -11.34 2.01 -9.48
C SER A 70 -10.77 3.11 -10.35
N ARG A 71 -9.46 3.09 -10.59
CA ARG A 71 -8.77 4.07 -11.43
C ARG A 71 -7.56 3.45 -12.14
N ILE A 72 -7.05 4.15 -13.14
CA ILE A 72 -5.67 3.96 -13.59
C ILE A 72 -4.79 4.84 -12.72
N GLN A 73 -3.68 4.28 -12.24
CA GLN A 73 -2.63 5.00 -11.53
C GLN A 73 -1.40 5.02 -12.44
N ALA A 74 -1.06 6.21 -12.94
CA ALA A 74 0.10 6.47 -13.78
C ALA A 74 1.30 6.90 -12.95
N HIS A 75 2.51 6.86 -13.54
CA HIS A 75 3.73 7.28 -12.86
C HIS A 75 3.59 8.71 -12.31
N GLY A 76 3.93 8.92 -11.05
CA GLY A 76 3.83 10.21 -10.37
C GLY A 76 2.46 10.51 -9.79
N ASP A 77 1.42 9.73 -10.08
CA ASP A 77 0.12 9.88 -9.41
C ASP A 77 0.29 9.68 -7.91
N ALA A 78 -0.32 10.58 -7.13
CA ALA A 78 -0.25 10.55 -5.69
C ALA A 78 -1.62 10.36 -5.05
N ASP A 79 -1.65 9.59 -3.96
CA ASP A 79 -2.83 9.39 -3.11
C ASP A 79 -2.47 9.67 -1.66
N VAL A 80 -3.40 10.26 -0.90
CA VAL A 80 -3.25 10.52 0.53
C VAL A 80 -4.12 9.54 1.30
N ILE A 81 -3.50 8.80 2.21
CA ILE A 81 -4.17 7.98 3.20
C ILE A 81 -4.14 8.78 4.52
N PRO A 82 -5.30 9.25 5.01
CA PRO A 82 -5.35 10.00 6.25
C PRO A 82 -4.96 9.14 7.45
N ALA A 83 -4.44 9.78 8.49
CA ALA A 83 -4.24 9.12 9.78
C ALA A 83 -5.58 8.76 10.43
N GLY A 84 -5.58 7.68 11.23
CA GLY A 84 -6.79 7.05 11.76
C GLY A 84 -7.11 5.74 11.06
#